data_AF-A0A1F7WI70-F1
#
_entry.id   AF-A0A1F7WI70-F1
#
_cell.length_a   1.000
_cell.length_b   1.000
_cell.length_c   1.000
_cell.angle_alpha   90.00
_cell.angle_beta   90.00
_cell.angle_gamma   90.00
#
_symmetry.space_group_name_H-M   'P 1'
#
loop_
_entity.id
_entity.type
_entity.pdbx_description
1 polymer ?
#
loop_
_entity_poly.entity_id
_entity_poly.type
_entity_poly.pdbx_seq_one_letter_code
_entity_poly.pdbx_strand_id
1 'polypeptide(L)'
;MVEGLIILPAIVMGALIGLVEVFFVHSDEGAMGMTWVAHGLHALPFTILFVFVSMNISFVFGLLNLAITESFAIDLGIRIVIAIIAMLKIAGAAAIAPGVRGVGEKIPHTLIVGALVFAAPYIWEYLLAGIIGPYLPF
;
A
#
# COMPACT_ATOMS: atom_id res chain seq x y z
N MET A 1 5.04 -17.00 14.72
CA MET A 1 4.97 -15.74 13.96
C MET A 1 6.34 -15.07 14.07
N VAL A 2 6.86 -14.46 13.01
CA VAL A 2 8.14 -13.73 13.11
C VAL A 2 7.87 -12.45 13.90
N GLU A 3 8.09 -12.49 15.21
CA GLU A 3 7.92 -11.35 16.14
C GLU A 3 9.10 -10.38 16.00
N GLY A 4 9.14 -9.64 14.89
CA GLY A 4 10.17 -8.64 14.62
C GLY A 4 9.66 -7.53 13.72
N LEU A 5 10.24 -6.34 13.85
CA LEU A 5 9.94 -5.22 12.97
C LEU A 5 10.27 -5.57 11.52
N ILE A 6 9.25 -5.60 10.67
CA ILE A 6 9.34 -6.04 9.28
C ILE A 6 9.54 -4.81 8.38
N ILE A 7 10.76 -4.25 8.41
CA ILE A 7 11.11 -3.09 7.57
C ILE A 7 11.28 -3.52 6.11
N LEU A 8 12.25 -4.39 5.85
CA LEU A 8 12.62 -4.73 4.48
C LEU A 8 11.46 -5.38 3.71
N PRO A 9 10.70 -6.33 4.29
CA PRO A 9 9.54 -6.84 3.57
C PRO A 9 8.42 -5.83 3.35
N ALA A 10 8.20 -4.89 4.26
CA ALA A 10 7.24 -3.80 4.02
C ALA A 10 7.68 -2.91 2.85
N ILE A 11 8.98 -2.63 2.73
CA ILE A 11 9.54 -1.88 1.58
C ILE A 11 9.35 -2.69 0.29
N VAL A 12 9.68 -3.99 0.30
CA VAL A 12 9.53 -4.85 -0.88
C VAL A 12 8.07 -4.95 -1.31
N MET A 13 7.15 -5.24 -0.38
CA MET A 13 5.71 -5.30 -0.65
C MET A 13 5.17 -3.94 -1.12
N GLY A 14 5.56 -2.86 -0.45
CA GLY A 14 5.19 -1.51 -0.82
C GLY A 14 5.66 -1.13 -2.22
N ALA A 15 6.89 -1.50 -2.59
CA ALA A 15 7.41 -1.28 -3.94
C ALA A 15 6.66 -2.11 -4.98
N LEU A 16 6.39 -3.39 -4.72
CA LEU A 16 5.62 -4.25 -5.63
C LEU A 16 4.20 -3.72 -5.87
N ILE A 17 3.50 -3.32 -4.80
CA ILE A 17 2.15 -2.74 -4.90
C ILE A 17 2.20 -1.36 -5.56
N GLY A 18 3.22 -0.54 -5.25
CA GLY A 18 3.42 0.76 -5.89
C GLY A 18 3.69 0.63 -7.40
N LEU A 19 4.39 -0.41 -7.84
CA LEU A 19 4.55 -0.70 -9.26
C LEU A 19 3.20 -1.06 -9.92
N VAL A 20 2.37 -1.87 -9.26
CA VAL A 20 1.00 -2.17 -9.72
C VAL A 20 0.18 -0.88 -9.86
N GLU A 21 0.29 0.03 -8.91
CA GLU A 21 -0.35 1.34 -8.95
C GLU A 21 0.17 2.18 -10.14
N VAL A 22 1.48 2.23 -10.37
CA VAL A 22 2.07 2.93 -11.54
C VAL A 22 1.51 2.37 -12.86
N PHE A 23 1.32 1.05 -12.97
CA PHE A 23 0.68 0.46 -14.15
C PHE A 23 -0.77 0.93 -14.33
N PHE A 24 -1.54 1.01 -13.24
CA PHE A 24 -2.91 1.53 -13.31
C PHE A 24 -2.97 3.01 -13.68
N VAL A 25 -2.12 3.84 -13.06
CA VAL A 25 -2.01 5.27 -13.36
C VAL A 25 -1.62 5.48 -14.83
N HIS A 26 -0.67 4.70 -15.35
CA HIS A 26 -0.37 4.72 -16.78
C HIS A 26 -1.59 4.33 -17.65
N SER A 27 -2.36 3.32 -17.25
CA SER A 27 -3.54 2.89 -18.02
C SER A 27 -4.67 3.93 -18.04
N ASP A 28 -4.71 4.80 -17.03
CA ASP A 28 -5.76 5.79 -16.84
C ASP A 28 -5.36 7.16 -17.40
N GLU A 29 -4.07 7.53 -17.31
CA GLU A 29 -3.57 8.85 -17.69
C GLU A 29 -2.52 8.83 -18.82
N GLY A 30 -2.14 7.65 -19.33
CA GLY A 30 -1.05 7.49 -20.31
C GLY A 30 -1.27 8.23 -21.63
N ALA A 31 -2.52 8.49 -22.00
CA ALA A 31 -2.87 9.29 -23.18
C ALA A 31 -2.63 10.80 -22.98
N MET A 32 -2.36 11.26 -21.76
CA MET A 32 -2.22 12.67 -21.39
C MET A 32 -0.75 13.15 -21.32
N GLY A 33 0.20 12.35 -21.82
CA GLY A 33 1.62 12.69 -21.85
C GLY A 33 2.41 12.02 -20.72
N MET A 34 3.41 12.69 -20.15
CA MET A 34 4.30 12.10 -19.11
C MET A 34 3.86 12.43 -17.67
N THR A 35 2.73 13.11 -17.48
CA THR A 35 2.21 13.49 -16.15
C THR A 35 1.91 12.28 -15.27
N TRP A 36 1.50 11.16 -15.87
CA TRP A 36 1.26 9.89 -15.17
C TRP A 36 2.52 9.36 -14.47
N VAL A 37 3.72 9.66 -14.97
CA VAL A 37 4.99 9.20 -14.36
C VAL A 37 5.20 9.91 -13.02
N ALA A 38 5.05 11.22 -13.00
CA ALA A 38 5.17 12.00 -11.77
C ALA A 38 4.08 11.60 -10.77
N HIS A 39 2.85 11.37 -11.25
CA HIS A 39 1.74 10.91 -10.42
C HIS A 39 2.02 9.53 -9.81
N GLY A 40 2.36 8.53 -10.63
CA GLY A 40 2.64 7.17 -10.17
C GLY A 40 3.86 7.09 -9.24
N LEU A 41 4.95 7.81 -9.55
CA LEU A 41 6.13 7.84 -8.68
C LEU A 41 5.86 8.53 -7.34
N HIS A 42 5.01 9.56 -7.32
CA HIS A 42 4.61 10.22 -6.08
C HIS A 42 3.75 9.32 -5.19
N ALA A 43 3.03 8.35 -5.75
CA ALA A 43 2.22 7.41 -4.98
C ALA A 43 3.06 6.34 -4.25
N LEU A 44 4.22 5.97 -4.81
CA LEU A 44 5.06 4.88 -4.30
C LEU A 44 5.49 5.05 -2.83
N PRO A 45 5.95 6.23 -2.35
CA PRO A 45 6.23 6.44 -0.93
C PRO A 45 5.01 6.25 -0.02
N PHE A 46 3.81 6.67 -0.46
CA PHE A 46 2.58 6.49 0.32
C PHE A 46 2.19 5.01 0.38
N THR A 47 2.30 4.29 -0.73
CA THR A 47 2.01 2.86 -0.78
C THR A 47 2.97 2.07 0.12
N ILE A 48 4.26 2.41 0.14
CA ILE A 48 5.22 1.85 1.12
C ILE A 48 4.79 2.16 2.56
N LEU A 49 4.39 3.39 2.85
CA LEU A 49 3.95 3.78 4.19
C LEU A 49 2.70 2.99 4.63
N PHE A 50 1.68 2.87 3.78
CA PHE A 50 0.46 2.14 4.12
C PHE A 50 0.72 0.65 4.32
N VAL A 51 1.55 0.04 3.46
CA VAL A 51 1.99 -1.35 3.62
C VAL A 51 2.79 -1.52 4.91
N PHE A 52 3.68 -0.59 5.23
CA PHE A 52 4.45 -0.62 6.48
C PHE A 52 3.52 -0.66 7.70
N VAL A 53 2.51 0.22 7.75
CA VAL A 53 1.54 0.21 8.86
C VAL A 53 0.75 -1.09 8.89
N SER A 54 0.28 -1.59 7.75
CA SER A 54 -0.47 -2.85 7.63
C SER A 54 0.31 -4.06 8.16
N MET A 55 1.62 -4.10 7.91
CA MET A 55 2.52 -5.18 8.32
C MET A 55 3.09 -5.03 9.74
N ASN A 56 3.08 -3.82 10.33
CA ASN A 56 3.79 -3.52 11.59
C ASN A 56 2.89 -2.83 12.63
N ILE A 57 1.67 -3.34 12.84
CA ILE A 57 0.65 -2.72 13.70
C ILE A 57 1.14 -2.55 15.14
N SER A 58 1.71 -3.60 15.75
CA SER A 58 2.24 -3.56 17.12
C SER A 58 3.30 -2.46 17.28
N PHE A 59 4.20 -2.32 16.30
CA PHE A 59 5.20 -1.26 16.29
C PHE A 59 4.56 0.12 16.19
N VAL A 60 3.55 0.30 15.32
CA VAL A 60 2.84 1.59 15.17
C VAL A 60 2.13 1.98 16.47
N PHE A 61 1.50 1.03 17.16
CA PHE A 61 0.90 1.28 18.47
C PHE A 61 1.94 1.73 19.50
N GLY A 62 3.09 1.04 19.55
CA GLY A 62 4.21 1.41 20.42
C GLY A 62 4.78 2.80 20.10
N LEU A 63 5.00 3.10 18.82
CA LEU A 63 5.53 4.39 18.36
C LEU A 63 4.61 5.56 18.73
N LEU A 64 3.30 5.35 18.65
CA LEU A 64 2.28 6.37 18.96
C LEU A 64 1.87 6.37 20.45
N ASN A 65 2.48 5.51 21.28
CA ASN A 65 2.15 5.33 22.69
C ASN A 65 0.63 5.07 22.91
N LEU A 66 0.04 4.25 22.04
CA LEU A 66 -1.38 3.89 22.10
C LEU A 66 -1.58 2.71 23.06
N ALA A 67 -2.37 2.92 24.12
CA ALA A 67 -2.72 1.88 25.08
C ALA A 67 -3.83 0.96 24.54
N ILE A 68 -3.60 0.32 23.40
CA ILE A 68 -4.54 -0.61 22.75
C ILE A 68 -4.04 -2.04 22.99
N THR A 69 -4.91 -2.88 23.56
CA THR A 69 -4.62 -4.33 23.64
C THR A 69 -4.75 -4.95 22.25
N GLU A 70 -3.62 -5.36 21.69
CA GLU A 70 -3.56 -5.98 20.38
C GLU A 70 -4.28 -7.33 20.38
N SER A 71 -5.07 -7.56 19.34
CA SER A 71 -5.76 -8.82 19.10
C SER A 71 -6.00 -8.97 17.61
N PHE A 72 -6.19 -10.19 17.15
CA PHE A 72 -6.45 -10.46 15.73
C PHE A 72 -7.57 -9.59 15.13
N ALA A 73 -8.65 -9.34 15.90
CA ALA A 73 -9.76 -8.51 15.44
C ALA A 73 -9.37 -7.03 15.30
N ILE A 74 -8.53 -6.52 16.20
CA ILE A 74 -7.99 -5.16 16.12
C ILE A 74 -7.05 -5.06 14.91
N ASP A 75 -6.16 -6.02 14.71
CA ASP A 75 -5.25 -6.02 13.56
C ASP A 75 -6.00 -6.00 12.24
N LEU A 76 -7.04 -6.84 12.13
CA LEU A 76 -7.92 -6.88 10.97
C LEU A 76 -8.61 -5.52 10.75
N GLY A 77 -9.13 -4.93 11.83
CA GLY A 77 -9.76 -3.61 11.81
C GLY A 77 -8.82 -2.51 11.34
N ILE A 78 -7.59 -2.46 11.88
CA ILE A 78 -6.57 -1.48 11.47
C ILE A 78 -6.18 -1.67 10.01
N ARG A 79 -6.00 -2.92 9.55
CA ARG A 79 -5.70 -3.19 8.13
C ARG A 79 -6.80 -2.70 7.20
N ILE A 80 -8.07 -2.93 7.56
CA ILE A 80 -9.22 -2.41 6.80
C ILE A 80 -9.19 -0.88 6.77
N VAL A 81 -8.98 -0.23 7.92
CA VAL A 81 -8.92 1.23 8.00
C VAL A 81 -7.80 1.79 7.13
N ILE A 82 -6.59 1.21 7.21
CA ILE A 82 -5.43 1.65 6.41
C ILE A 82 -5.65 1.38 4.92
N ALA A 83 -6.28 0.27 4.54
CA ALA A 83 -6.65 0.00 3.16
C ALA A 83 -7.66 1.03 2.63
N ILE A 84 -8.66 1.43 3.43
CA ILE A 84 -9.60 2.49 3.06
C ILE A 84 -8.88 3.83 2.93
N ILE A 85 -7.98 4.17 3.85
CA ILE A 85 -7.19 5.41 3.76
C ILE A 85 -6.34 5.41 2.49
N ALA A 86 -5.72 4.28 2.14
CA ALA A 86 -4.99 4.13 0.88
C ALA A 86 -5.92 4.39 -0.31
N MET A 87 -7.09 3.75 -0.38
CA MET A 87 -8.08 3.98 -1.43
C MET A 87 -8.46 5.46 -1.55
N LEU A 88 -8.74 6.13 -0.43
CA LEU A 88 -9.09 7.55 -0.41
C LEU A 88 -7.94 8.45 -0.87
N LYS A 89 -6.69 8.08 -0.57
CA LYS A 89 -5.51 8.84 -0.97
C LYS A 89 -5.29 8.79 -2.48
N ILE A 90 -5.55 7.65 -3.11
CA ILE A 90 -5.47 7.45 -4.56
C ILE A 90 -6.64 8.19 -5.23
N ALA A 91 -7.87 7.93 -4.75
CA ALA A 91 -9.09 8.62 -5.19
C ALA A 91 -8.98 10.15 -5.13
N GLY A 92 -8.37 10.65 -4.05
CA GLY A 92 -8.15 12.08 -3.84
C GLY A 92 -7.08 12.67 -4.74
N ALA A 93 -6.06 11.89 -5.15
CA ALA A 93 -4.98 12.35 -6.01
C ALA A 93 -5.47 12.62 -7.43
N ALA A 94 -6.35 11.79 -7.99
CA ALA A 94 -6.87 12.08 -9.33
C ALA A 94 -8.00 13.10 -9.35
N ALA A 95 -8.75 13.27 -8.25
CA ALA A 95 -9.76 14.32 -8.15
C ALA A 95 -9.17 15.74 -8.27
N ILE A 96 -7.90 15.92 -7.89
CA ILE A 96 -7.17 17.20 -7.93
C ILE A 96 -6.23 17.33 -9.14
N ALA A 97 -6.05 16.26 -9.93
CA ALA A 97 -5.14 16.26 -11.08
C ALA A 97 -5.67 17.20 -12.20
N PRO A 98 -4.92 18.26 -12.58
CA PRO A 98 -5.35 19.20 -13.61
C PRO A 98 -5.47 18.50 -14.98
N GLY A 99 -6.60 18.68 -15.67
CA GLY A 99 -6.88 18.06 -16.97
C GLY A 99 -7.62 16.71 -16.90
N VAL A 100 -7.84 16.17 -15.70
CA VAL A 100 -8.39 14.81 -15.47
C VAL A 100 -9.80 14.87 -14.85
N ARG A 101 -10.52 16.00 -14.97
CA ARG A 101 -11.92 16.08 -14.51
C ARG A 101 -12.80 15.10 -15.30
N GLY A 102 -13.05 13.93 -14.72
CA GLY A 102 -14.01 12.94 -15.20
C GLY A 102 -13.47 11.82 -16.10
N VAL A 103 -12.14 11.68 -16.29
CA VAL A 103 -11.59 10.67 -17.23
C VAL A 103 -10.50 9.75 -16.64
N GLY A 104 -9.97 10.01 -15.43
CA GLY A 104 -8.81 9.28 -14.90
C GLY A 104 -9.13 7.98 -14.16
N GLU A 105 -9.52 8.05 -12.89
CA GLU A 105 -9.49 6.85 -12.05
C GLU A 105 -10.68 5.91 -12.23
N LYS A 106 -10.35 4.66 -12.54
CA LYS A 106 -11.29 3.54 -12.43
C LYS A 106 -11.36 3.10 -10.96
N ILE A 107 -12.55 3.19 -10.35
CA ILE A 107 -12.88 2.59 -9.03
C ILE A 107 -12.28 1.17 -8.84
N PRO A 108 -12.27 0.29 -9.87
CA PRO A 108 -11.57 -0.99 -9.79
C PRO A 108 -10.10 -0.94 -9.34
N HIS A 109 -9.29 0.01 -9.80
CA HIS A 109 -7.87 0.02 -9.39
C HIS A 109 -7.70 0.43 -7.93
N THR A 110 -8.53 1.36 -7.42
CA THR A 110 -8.37 1.84 -6.04
C THR A 110 -8.73 0.72 -5.09
N LEU A 111 -9.79 -0.02 -5.41
CA LEU A 111 -10.17 -1.26 -4.75
C LEU A 111 -9.05 -2.31 -4.79
N ILE A 112 -8.41 -2.52 -5.94
CA ILE A 112 -7.31 -3.48 -6.06
C ILE A 112 -6.12 -3.07 -5.18
N VAL A 113 -5.69 -1.81 -5.23
CA VAL A 113 -4.57 -1.34 -4.40
C VAL A 113 -4.93 -1.42 -2.91
N GLY A 114 -6.13 -1.00 -2.51
CA GLY A 114 -6.62 -1.15 -1.13
C GLY A 114 -6.62 -2.60 -0.66
N ALA A 115 -7.13 -3.52 -1.49
CA ALA A 115 -7.13 -4.95 -1.20
C ALA A 115 -5.70 -5.51 -1.06
N LEU A 116 -4.76 -5.06 -1.89
CA LEU A 116 -3.36 -5.45 -1.80
C LEU A 116 -2.68 -4.91 -0.53
N VAL A 117 -2.97 -3.67 -0.11
CA VAL A 117 -2.48 -3.10 1.15
C VAL A 117 -2.99 -3.89 2.35
N PHE A 118 -4.28 -4.22 2.36
CA PHE A 118 -4.89 -5.09 3.37
C PHE A 118 -4.23 -6.49 3.39
N ALA A 119 -4.04 -7.06 2.20
CA ALA A 119 -3.54 -8.42 2.05
C ALA A 119 -2.02 -8.54 2.19
N ALA A 120 -1.28 -7.44 2.20
CA ALA A 120 0.18 -7.40 2.18
C ALA A 120 0.88 -8.32 3.19
N PRO A 121 0.52 -8.34 4.50
CA PRO A 121 1.15 -9.24 5.45
C PRO A 121 0.97 -10.71 5.09
N TYR A 122 -0.21 -11.08 4.58
CA TYR A 122 -0.52 -12.46 4.20
C TYR A 122 0.14 -12.86 2.88
N ILE A 123 0.19 -11.94 1.89
CA ILE A 123 0.92 -12.17 0.64
C ILE A 123 2.40 -12.38 0.94
N TRP A 124 2.96 -11.57 1.84
CA TRP A 124 4.33 -11.76 2.28
C TRP A 124 4.52 -13.14 2.91
N GLU A 125 3.77 -13.45 3.96
CA GLU A 125 3.95 -14.67 4.76
C GLU A 125 3.76 -15.94 3.94
N TYR A 126 2.71 -16.01 3.12
CA TYR A 126 2.32 -17.26 2.46
C TYR A 126 2.86 -17.42 1.03
N LEU A 127 3.25 -16.33 0.36
CA LEU A 127 3.71 -16.40 -1.03
C LEU A 127 5.18 -16.02 -1.17
N LEU A 128 5.58 -14.85 -0.67
CA LEU A 128 6.89 -14.29 -1.01
C LEU A 128 8.00 -14.65 -0.04
N ALA A 129 7.72 -14.81 1.25
CA ALA A 129 8.73 -15.08 2.26
C ALA A 129 9.55 -16.35 1.93
N GLY A 130 8.90 -17.41 1.45
CA GLY A 130 9.58 -18.65 1.06
C GLY A 130 10.35 -18.57 -0.27
N ILE A 131 9.98 -17.65 -1.17
CA ILE A 131 10.55 -17.54 -2.51
C ILE A 131 11.73 -16.56 -2.51
N ILE A 132 11.52 -15.36 -1.98
CA ILE A 132 12.50 -14.27 -2.03
C ILE A 132 13.17 -14.00 -0.69
N GLY A 133 12.54 -14.36 0.43
CA GLY A 133 13.07 -14.14 1.77
C GLY A 133 14.49 -14.67 2.00
N PRO A 134 14.87 -15.88 1.51
CA PRO A 134 16.24 -16.39 1.67
C PRO A 134 17.34 -15.57 0.98
N TYR A 135 16.96 -14.72 0.02
CA TYR A 135 17.90 -13.90 -0.76
C TYR A 135 17.97 -12.45 -0.29
N LEU A 136 17.10 -12.06 0.64
CA LEU A 136 17.12 -10.72 1.21
C LEU A 136 18.13 -10.65 2.35
N PRO A 137 18.91 -9.55 2.46
CA PRO A 137 19.77 -9.33 3.62
C PRO A 137 18.87 -9.05 4.83
N PHE A 138 18.63 -10.07 5.64
CA PHE A 138 17.98 -9.94 6.95
C PHE A 138 18.94 -9.35 7.97
#